data_AF-A0A9P8IQ66-F1
#
_entry.id   AF-A0A9P8IQ66-F1
#
_cell.length_a   1.000
_cell.length_b   1.000
_cell.length_c   1.000
_cell.angle_alpha   90.00
_cell.angle_beta   90.00
_cell.angle_gamma   90.00
#
_symmetry.space_group_name_H-M   'P 1'
#
loop_
_entity.id
_entity.type
_entity.pdbx_description
1 polymer ?
#
loop_
_entity_poly.entity_id
_entity_poly.type
_entity_poly.pdbx_seq_one_letter_code
_entity_poly.pdbx_strand_id
1 'polypeptide(L)'
;MAYKEMEKAIPKLLEIIEQKEIRVVSNAFNSTPEFITYFQTAAVGAVPLILLDIAQSIKRIGASLDAIKDELAISNMAKAQGWADNGFGIYVHRFVQNEMAPVEGRTMGESHFFYVWNSDTDWYPDFERRQKENPLGPNFGGYHHDLATICVRMRADRQTLLATSEGNNNAVFHIIIPTYYPIAMETPIIFAAELFPLTITGSRHRGTDLVWFNLARIHWCTAFSSE
;
A
#
# COMPACT_ATOMS: atom_id res chain seq x y z
N MET A 1 3.42 -0.25 -36.41
CA MET A 1 3.33 -1.54 -35.71
C MET A 1 2.99 -1.37 -34.22
N ALA A 2 3.65 -0.44 -33.50
CA ALA A 2 3.35 -0.14 -32.08
C ALA A 2 1.92 0.36 -31.77
N TYR A 3 1.25 1.04 -32.71
CA TYR A 3 -0.10 1.60 -32.50
C TYR A 3 -1.19 0.53 -32.34
N LYS A 4 -1.12 -0.57 -33.13
CA LYS A 4 -2.07 -1.68 -33.04
C LYS A 4 -1.88 -2.56 -31.80
N GLU A 5 -0.66 -2.60 -31.26
CA GLU A 5 -0.37 -3.28 -29.98
C GLU A 5 -0.87 -2.47 -28.79
N MET A 6 -0.77 -1.13 -28.84
CA MET A 6 -1.40 -0.24 -27.84
C MET A 6 -2.92 -0.35 -27.84
N GLU A 7 -3.59 -0.35 -29.00
CA GLU A 7 -5.05 -0.50 -29.09
C GLU A 7 -5.56 -1.83 -28.50
N LYS A 8 -4.76 -2.90 -28.55
CA LYS A 8 -5.09 -4.19 -27.90
C LYS A 8 -4.77 -4.20 -26.41
N ALA A 9 -3.76 -3.44 -25.98
CA ALA A 9 -3.35 -3.38 -24.59
C ALA A 9 -4.31 -2.53 -23.75
N ILE A 10 -4.91 -1.47 -24.31
CA ILE A 10 -5.79 -0.54 -23.58
C ILE A 10 -7.04 -1.23 -23.00
N PRO A 11 -7.84 -2.01 -23.75
CA PRO A 11 -9.00 -2.70 -23.17
C PRO A 11 -8.62 -3.73 -22.11
N LYS A 12 -7.50 -4.42 -22.31
CA LYS A 12 -6.96 -5.39 -21.35
C LYS A 12 -6.44 -4.70 -20.08
N LEU A 13 -5.86 -3.51 -20.23
CA LEU A 13 -5.46 -2.64 -19.13
C LEU A 13 -6.70 -2.15 -18.37
N LEU A 14 -7.75 -1.71 -19.06
CA LEU A 14 -9.03 -1.30 -18.48
C LEU A 14 -9.72 -2.44 -17.70
N GLU A 15 -9.75 -3.65 -18.28
CA GLU A 15 -10.26 -4.84 -17.62
C GLU A 15 -9.42 -5.23 -16.39
N ILE A 16 -8.09 -5.07 -16.48
CA ILE A 16 -7.17 -5.20 -15.34
C ILE A 16 -7.42 -4.11 -14.29
N ILE A 17 -7.78 -2.89 -14.68
CA ILE A 17 -8.05 -1.77 -13.77
C ILE A 17 -9.39 -1.94 -13.05
N GLU A 18 -10.43 -2.39 -13.77
CA GLU A 18 -11.71 -2.80 -13.18
C GLU A 18 -11.55 -3.99 -12.23
N GLN A 19 -10.69 -4.97 -12.56
CA GLN A 19 -10.34 -6.07 -11.65
C GLN A 19 -9.43 -5.64 -10.48
N LYS A 20 -8.72 -4.52 -10.62
CA LYS A 20 -7.80 -3.92 -9.62
C LYS A 20 -8.45 -2.77 -8.87
N GLU A 21 -9.78 -2.70 -8.81
CA GLU A 21 -10.44 -1.79 -7.88
C GLU A 21 -9.86 -2.01 -6.49
N ILE A 22 -9.10 -1.02 -6.02
CA ILE A 22 -8.79 -0.92 -4.61
C ILE A 22 -10.12 -0.89 -3.91
N ARG A 23 -10.29 -1.76 -2.92
CA ARG A 23 -11.49 -1.79 -2.11
C ARG A 23 -11.51 -0.50 -1.29
N VAL A 24 -12.10 0.53 -1.87
CA VAL A 24 -12.30 1.83 -1.23
C VAL A 24 -13.38 1.61 -0.20
N VAL A 25 -13.04 1.88 1.06
CA VAL A 25 -14.04 1.81 2.11
C VAL A 25 -14.96 3.03 2.00
N SER A 26 -16.25 2.82 2.18
CA SER A 26 -17.23 3.90 2.31
C SER A 26 -16.75 4.92 3.36
N ASN A 27 -16.82 6.22 3.03
CA ASN A 27 -16.36 7.35 3.86
C ASN A 27 -14.83 7.57 3.95
N ALA A 28 -14.03 6.93 3.07
CA ALA A 28 -12.64 7.30 2.88
C ALA A 28 -12.52 8.67 2.19
N PHE A 29 -11.44 9.40 2.45
CA PHE A 29 -11.16 10.71 1.83
C PHE A 29 -11.15 10.66 0.30
N ASN A 30 -10.74 9.52 -0.24
CA ASN A 30 -10.59 9.25 -1.66
C ASN A 30 -11.82 8.56 -2.28
N SER A 31 -12.98 8.62 -1.62
CA SER A 31 -14.23 8.03 -2.12
C SER A 31 -15.10 9.01 -2.93
N THR A 32 -14.66 10.26 -3.16
CA THR A 32 -15.42 11.23 -3.95
C THR A 32 -15.20 11.04 -5.47
N PRO A 33 -16.13 11.51 -6.32
CA PRO A 33 -16.02 11.36 -7.77
C PRO A 33 -14.73 11.93 -8.36
N GLU A 34 -14.18 13.00 -7.78
CA GLU A 34 -12.94 13.64 -8.25
C GLU A 34 -11.75 12.68 -8.11
N PHE A 35 -11.59 12.05 -6.94
CA PHE A 35 -10.53 11.06 -6.69
C PHE A 35 -10.71 9.81 -7.56
N ILE A 36 -11.94 9.34 -7.71
CA ILE A 36 -12.25 8.17 -8.56
C ILE A 36 -11.90 8.46 -10.02
N THR A 37 -12.24 9.64 -10.52
CA THR A 37 -11.97 10.06 -11.91
C THR A 37 -10.48 10.17 -12.19
N TYR A 38 -9.71 10.74 -11.26
CA TYR A 38 -8.25 10.80 -11.37
C TYR A 38 -7.62 9.41 -11.34
N PHE A 39 -8.08 8.52 -10.45
CA PHE A 39 -7.58 7.15 -10.40
C PHE A 39 -7.85 6.40 -11.70
N GLN A 40 -9.09 6.44 -12.19
CA GLN A 40 -9.46 5.84 -13.47
C GLN A 40 -8.60 6.41 -14.61
N THR A 41 -8.47 7.74 -14.71
CA THR A 41 -7.68 8.41 -15.74
C THR A 41 -6.19 8.08 -15.66
N ALA A 42 -5.61 8.06 -14.46
CA ALA A 42 -4.21 7.70 -14.24
C ALA A 42 -3.96 6.24 -14.63
N ALA A 43 -4.93 5.37 -14.39
CA ALA A 43 -4.86 3.98 -14.75
C ALA A 43 -4.95 3.78 -16.29
N VAL A 44 -5.76 4.57 -17.01
CA VAL A 44 -5.85 4.52 -18.49
C VAL A 44 -4.68 5.23 -19.20
N GLY A 45 -4.27 6.39 -18.69
CA GLY A 45 -3.42 7.35 -19.41
C GLY A 45 -1.93 7.24 -19.13
N ALA A 46 -1.53 6.57 -18.05
CA ALA A 46 -0.13 6.28 -17.80
C ALA A 46 0.20 4.90 -18.36
N VAL A 47 1.17 4.83 -19.29
CA VAL A 47 2.11 3.70 -19.29
C VAL A 47 2.48 3.50 -17.82
N PRO A 48 2.41 2.29 -17.24
CA PRO A 48 2.81 2.08 -15.87
C PRO A 48 4.32 2.31 -15.75
N LEU A 49 4.73 3.58 -15.72
CA LEU A 49 6.06 4.10 -15.45
C LEU A 49 6.48 3.79 -14.00
N ILE A 50 5.58 3.17 -13.23
CA ILE A 50 5.79 2.66 -11.88
C ILE A 50 6.34 1.21 -11.90
N LEU A 51 6.30 0.51 -13.05
CA LEU A 51 6.52 -0.93 -13.15
C LEU A 51 7.72 -1.33 -14.02
N LEU A 52 8.84 -0.60 -14.01
CA LEU A 52 10.04 -1.11 -14.69
C LEU A 52 10.72 -2.29 -13.97
N ASP A 53 10.25 -2.71 -12.78
CA ASP A 53 10.70 -3.99 -12.20
C ASP A 53 9.71 -4.72 -11.28
N ILE A 54 8.69 -4.08 -10.69
CA ILE A 54 7.80 -4.77 -9.71
C ILE A 54 7.00 -5.93 -10.34
N ALA A 55 6.55 -5.80 -11.60
CA ALA A 55 5.75 -6.85 -12.26
C ALA A 55 6.53 -8.15 -12.50
N GLN A 56 7.86 -8.07 -12.67
CA GLN A 56 8.73 -9.24 -12.82
C GLN A 56 9.37 -9.68 -11.49
N SER A 57 9.35 -8.82 -10.47
CA SER A 57 9.98 -9.05 -9.16
C SER A 57 9.12 -9.73 -8.11
N ILE A 58 7.81 -9.87 -8.34
CA ILE A 58 6.91 -10.55 -7.38
C ILE A 58 7.19 -12.09 -7.31
N LYS A 59 8.19 -12.61 -8.02
CA LYS A 59 8.75 -13.95 -7.77
C LYS A 59 10.23 -13.81 -7.44
N ARG A 60 10.68 -14.09 -6.21
CA ARG A 60 10.49 -15.35 -5.48
C ARG A 60 10.03 -15.15 -4.03
N ILE A 61 8.81 -15.65 -3.75
CA ILE A 61 8.57 -16.42 -2.52
C ILE A 61 9.51 -17.62 -2.62
N GLY A 62 10.73 -17.54 -2.09
CA GLY A 62 11.64 -18.69 -2.15
C GLY A 62 13.09 -18.34 -1.96
N ALA A 63 13.60 -18.63 -0.76
CA ALA A 63 14.67 -19.62 -0.57
C ALA A 63 15.21 -19.68 0.88
N SER A 64 14.78 -18.83 1.81
CA SER A 64 15.26 -18.87 3.22
C SER A 64 14.18 -19.01 4.31
N LEU A 65 12.91 -19.29 3.97
CA LEU A 65 11.81 -19.31 4.94
C LEU A 65 11.02 -20.61 4.99
N ASP A 66 11.64 -21.75 4.67
CA ASP A 66 11.09 -23.04 5.11
C ASP A 66 10.96 -23.11 6.64
N ALA A 67 11.63 -22.23 7.38
CA ALA A 67 11.58 -22.15 8.84
C ALA A 67 10.41 -21.35 9.45
N ILE A 68 9.62 -20.57 8.68
CA ILE A 68 8.50 -19.75 9.25
C ILE A 68 7.12 -20.11 8.66
N LYS A 69 7.06 -21.22 7.93
CA LYS A 69 5.81 -21.98 7.73
C LYS A 69 5.59 -23.05 8.81
N ASP A 70 6.27 -22.94 9.94
CA ASP A 70 5.95 -23.77 11.10
C ASP A 70 4.59 -23.33 11.64
N GLU A 71 3.59 -24.21 11.58
CA GLU A 71 2.28 -23.99 12.20
C GLU A 71 2.42 -23.60 13.68
N LEU A 72 3.46 -24.08 14.35
CA LEU A 72 3.83 -23.69 15.71
C LEU A 72 4.28 -22.23 15.82
N ALA A 73 5.08 -21.74 14.88
CA ALA A 73 5.49 -20.34 14.84
C ALA A 73 4.26 -19.44 14.58
N ILE A 74 3.43 -19.80 13.60
CA ILE A 74 2.19 -19.08 13.28
C ILE A 74 1.25 -19.07 14.49
N SER A 75 1.02 -20.22 15.14
CA SER A 75 0.18 -20.34 16.34
C SER A 75 0.72 -19.50 17.50
N ASN A 76 2.04 -19.49 17.72
CA ASN A 76 2.67 -18.68 18.76
C ASN A 76 2.51 -17.18 18.47
N MET A 77 2.67 -16.76 17.23
CA MET A 77 2.45 -15.37 16.85
C MET A 77 0.98 -14.99 16.97
N ALA A 78 0.06 -15.88 16.59
CA ALA A 78 -1.38 -15.68 16.73
C ALA A 78 -1.78 -15.40 18.18
N LYS A 79 -1.22 -16.17 19.12
CA LYS A 79 -1.44 -15.93 20.55
C LYS A 79 -0.80 -14.63 21.00
N ALA A 80 0.47 -14.39 20.64
CA ALA A 80 1.21 -13.22 21.08
C ALA A 80 0.63 -11.89 20.56
N GLN A 81 0.13 -11.88 19.32
CA GLN A 81 -0.46 -10.70 18.69
C GLN A 81 -1.98 -10.61 18.91
N GLY A 82 -2.57 -11.59 19.61
CA GLY A 82 -3.99 -11.58 20.00
C GLY A 82 -4.94 -11.74 18.81
N TRP A 83 -4.64 -12.65 17.88
CA TRP A 83 -5.53 -13.03 16.78
C TRP A 83 -5.81 -14.53 16.68
N ALA A 84 -5.29 -15.34 17.61
CA ALA A 84 -5.57 -16.78 17.66
C ALA A 84 -7.08 -17.10 17.67
N ASP A 85 -7.87 -16.34 18.43
CA ASP A 85 -9.31 -16.62 18.62
C ASP A 85 -10.21 -15.82 17.67
N ASN A 86 -9.68 -14.72 17.09
CA ASN A 86 -10.47 -13.70 16.39
C ASN A 86 -10.08 -13.56 14.91
N GLY A 87 -9.09 -14.33 14.44
CA GLY A 87 -8.64 -14.29 13.06
C GLY A 87 -7.71 -13.12 12.74
N PHE A 88 -6.86 -13.34 11.73
CA PHE A 88 -5.85 -12.38 11.32
C PHE A 88 -6.46 -11.07 10.77
N GLY A 89 -7.62 -11.11 10.12
CA GLY A 89 -8.32 -9.91 9.61
C GLY A 89 -8.71 -8.91 10.71
N ILE A 90 -9.13 -9.38 11.89
CA ILE A 90 -9.38 -8.50 13.05
C ILE A 90 -8.07 -7.86 13.52
N TYR A 91 -6.96 -8.60 13.50
CA TYR A 91 -5.65 -8.02 13.81
C TYR A 91 -5.23 -6.97 12.79
N VAL A 92 -5.43 -7.19 11.49
CA VAL A 92 -5.13 -6.19 10.46
C VAL A 92 -5.87 -4.89 10.76
N HIS A 93 -7.18 -4.97 11.06
CA HIS A 93 -7.98 -3.79 11.40
C HIS A 93 -7.42 -3.03 12.60
N ARG A 94 -7.17 -3.74 13.71
CA ARG A 94 -6.59 -3.16 14.92
C ARG A 94 -5.20 -2.57 14.67
N PHE A 95 -4.38 -3.24 13.86
CA PHE A 95 -3.03 -2.78 13.54
C PHE A 95 -3.08 -1.46 12.79
N VAL A 96 -3.93 -1.34 11.77
CA VAL A 96 -4.15 -0.07 11.05
C VAL A 96 -4.66 1.02 11.98
N GLN A 97 -5.65 0.70 12.82
CA GLN A 97 -6.18 1.65 13.79
C GLN A 97 -5.09 2.19 14.74
N ASN A 98 -4.18 1.32 15.19
CA ASN A 98 -3.07 1.70 16.07
C ASN A 98 -2.01 2.55 15.35
N GLU A 99 -1.77 2.35 14.06
CA GLU A 99 -0.86 3.19 13.28
C GLU A 99 -1.48 4.58 12.98
N MET A 100 -2.81 4.66 12.87
CA MET A 100 -3.53 5.92 12.68
C MET A 100 -3.60 6.76 13.97
N ALA A 101 -3.80 6.14 15.13
CA ALA A 101 -4.11 6.83 16.38
C ALA A 101 -3.05 7.87 16.86
N PRO A 102 -1.72 7.64 16.78
CA PRO A 102 -0.72 8.63 17.18
C PRO A 102 -0.75 9.91 16.35
N VAL A 103 -1.28 9.82 15.14
CA VAL A 103 -1.27 10.87 14.13
C VAL A 103 -2.51 11.77 14.27
N GLU A 104 -3.65 11.22 14.69
CA GLU A 104 -4.92 11.94 14.84
C GLU A 104 -4.90 13.08 15.89
N GLY A 105 -3.83 13.22 16.69
CA GLY A 105 -3.69 14.26 17.71
C GLY A 105 -2.45 15.17 17.62
N ARG A 106 -1.58 15.00 16.61
CA ARG A 106 -0.28 15.70 16.52
C ARG A 106 0.13 16.10 15.10
N THR A 107 -0.83 16.43 14.24
CA THR A 107 -0.51 16.91 12.89
C THR A 107 0.03 18.33 12.97
N MET A 108 1.35 18.50 12.83
CA MET A 108 1.99 19.82 12.67
C MET A 108 1.67 20.42 11.28
N GLY A 109 0.39 20.42 10.89
CA GLY A 109 -0.10 20.79 9.55
C GLY A 109 -0.08 19.66 8.51
N GLU A 110 0.42 18.47 8.84
CA GLU A 110 0.46 17.29 7.95
C GLU A 110 -0.89 16.55 7.87
N SER A 111 -1.26 16.10 6.67
CA SER A 111 -2.39 15.19 6.46
C SER A 111 -1.87 13.80 6.12
N HIS A 112 -2.11 12.83 6.99
CA HIS A 112 -1.58 11.48 6.80
C HIS A 112 -2.65 10.53 6.25
N PHE A 113 -2.32 9.77 5.22
CA PHE A 113 -3.24 8.82 4.57
C PHE A 113 -2.63 7.43 4.55
N PHE A 114 -3.46 6.43 4.85
CA PHE A 114 -3.01 5.07 5.17
C PHE A 114 -3.58 4.04 4.21
N TYR A 115 -2.71 3.18 3.69
CA TYR A 115 -3.05 2.11 2.76
C TYR A 115 -2.50 0.78 3.26
N VAL A 116 -3.23 -0.32 3.05
CA VAL A 116 -2.75 -1.66 3.43
C VAL A 116 -2.33 -2.44 2.19
N TRP A 117 -1.15 -3.04 2.28
CA TRP A 117 -0.71 -4.05 1.32
C TRP A 117 -0.36 -5.36 2.05
N ASN A 118 -0.89 -6.48 1.55
CA ASN A 118 -0.44 -7.83 1.86
C ASN A 118 -0.77 -8.71 0.65
N SER A 119 0.18 -9.51 0.16
CA SER A 119 -0.03 -10.40 -0.99
C SER A 119 -1.11 -11.46 -0.78
N ASP A 120 -1.43 -11.78 0.49
CA ASP A 120 -2.50 -12.68 0.88
C ASP A 120 -3.85 -11.92 0.99
N THR A 121 -4.94 -12.62 0.72
CA THR A 121 -6.32 -12.11 0.77
C THR A 121 -7.17 -12.76 1.86
N ASP A 122 -6.66 -13.79 2.55
CA ASP A 122 -7.43 -14.55 3.55
C ASP A 122 -7.93 -13.70 4.73
N TRP A 123 -7.29 -12.55 4.95
CA TRP A 123 -7.67 -11.59 5.98
C TRP A 123 -8.86 -10.68 5.61
N TYR A 124 -9.23 -10.63 4.32
CA TYR A 124 -10.24 -9.69 3.81
C TYR A 124 -11.60 -9.86 4.49
N PRO A 125 -12.20 -11.08 4.61
CA PRO A 125 -13.57 -11.21 5.11
C PRO A 125 -13.76 -10.66 6.53
N ASP A 126 -12.84 -11.00 7.44
CA ASP A 126 -12.90 -10.54 8.83
C ASP A 126 -12.57 -9.06 8.97
N PHE A 127 -11.61 -8.57 8.18
CA PHE A 127 -11.31 -7.14 8.14
C PHE A 127 -12.50 -6.32 7.63
N GLU A 128 -13.13 -6.74 6.52
CA GLU A 128 -14.28 -6.06 5.93
C GLU A 128 -15.48 -6.06 6.87
N ARG A 129 -15.74 -7.20 7.54
CA ARG A 129 -16.75 -7.28 8.59
C ARG A 129 -16.44 -6.28 9.71
N ARG A 130 -15.20 -6.26 10.19
CA ARG A 130 -14.78 -5.34 11.25
C ARG A 130 -14.85 -3.88 10.83
N GLN A 131 -14.51 -3.57 9.59
CA GLN A 131 -14.60 -2.23 9.02
C GLN A 131 -16.05 -1.75 8.91
N LYS A 132 -17.02 -2.63 8.64
CA LYS A 132 -18.46 -2.30 8.68
C LYS A 132 -18.94 -2.03 10.09
N GLU A 133 -18.46 -2.79 11.08
CA GLU A 133 -18.85 -2.65 12.49
C GLU A 133 -18.21 -1.42 13.16
N ASN A 134 -16.94 -1.16 12.86
CA ASN A 134 -16.12 -0.10 13.44
C ASN A 134 -15.21 0.49 12.37
N PRO A 135 -15.71 1.44 11.56
CA PRO A 135 -14.94 2.02 10.47
C PRO A 135 -13.66 2.70 10.98
N LEU A 136 -12.53 2.37 10.35
CA LEU A 136 -11.34 3.23 10.37
C LEU A 136 -11.68 4.65 9.90
N GLY A 137 -10.96 5.64 10.42
CA GLY A 137 -11.19 7.05 10.14
C GLY A 137 -11.06 7.43 8.65
N PRO A 138 -11.49 8.65 8.28
CA PRO A 138 -11.60 9.07 6.87
C PRO A 138 -10.26 9.07 6.12
N ASN A 139 -9.13 9.09 6.83
CA ASN A 139 -7.80 9.05 6.25
C ASN A 139 -7.36 7.64 5.79
N PHE A 140 -8.19 6.62 6.01
CA PHE A 140 -7.94 5.28 5.50
C PHE A 140 -8.24 5.20 3.99
N GLY A 141 -7.21 5.07 3.16
CA GLY A 141 -7.28 5.11 1.70
C GLY A 141 -7.59 3.79 1.01
N GLY A 142 -7.62 2.68 1.76
CA GLY A 142 -8.01 1.36 1.25
C GLY A 142 -6.88 0.32 1.29
N TYR A 143 -7.14 -0.82 0.66
CA TYR A 143 -6.25 -1.98 0.70
C TYR A 143 -6.29 -2.80 -0.58
N HIS A 144 -5.20 -3.52 -0.85
CA HIS A 144 -5.08 -4.37 -2.03
C HIS A 144 -3.93 -5.38 -1.89
N HIS A 145 -4.00 -6.50 -2.62
CA HIS A 145 -2.98 -7.54 -2.60
C HIS A 145 -1.81 -7.31 -3.58
N ASP A 146 -2.07 -6.54 -4.63
CA ASP A 146 -1.05 -6.02 -5.55
C ASP A 146 -0.53 -4.65 -5.07
N LEU A 147 0.76 -4.59 -4.73
CA LEU A 147 1.44 -3.37 -4.27
C LEU A 147 1.48 -2.29 -5.37
N ALA A 148 1.58 -2.70 -6.64
CA ALA A 148 1.60 -1.76 -7.75
C ALA A 148 0.28 -0.99 -7.84
N THR A 149 -0.85 -1.66 -7.60
CA THR A 149 -2.17 -1.04 -7.53
C THR A 149 -2.23 0.00 -6.41
N ILE A 150 -1.73 -0.33 -5.21
CA ILE A 150 -1.63 0.62 -4.09
C ILE A 150 -0.84 1.87 -4.51
N CYS A 151 0.33 1.69 -5.14
CA CYS A 151 1.17 2.80 -5.59
C CYS A 151 0.47 3.67 -6.64
N VAL A 152 -0.21 3.08 -7.63
CA VAL A 152 -0.98 3.83 -8.64
C VAL A 152 -2.07 4.66 -7.98
N ARG A 153 -2.78 4.10 -7.01
CA ARG A 153 -3.81 4.85 -6.28
C ARG A 153 -3.24 5.99 -5.47
N MET A 154 -2.20 5.74 -4.70
CA MET A 154 -1.55 6.78 -3.91
C MET A 154 -1.13 7.96 -4.81
N ARG A 155 -0.57 7.68 -5.99
CA ARG A 155 -0.21 8.73 -6.95
C ARG A 155 -1.42 9.54 -7.41
N ALA A 156 -2.51 8.87 -7.79
CA ALA A 156 -3.75 9.53 -8.20
C ALA A 156 -4.36 10.37 -7.06
N ASP A 157 -4.36 9.83 -5.84
CA ASP A 157 -4.85 10.52 -4.66
C ASP A 157 -4.02 11.76 -4.37
N ARG A 158 -2.68 11.70 -4.51
CA ARG A 158 -1.83 12.89 -4.35
C ARG A 158 -2.09 13.93 -5.41
N GLN A 159 -2.22 13.53 -6.67
CA GLN A 159 -2.54 14.47 -7.76
C GLN A 159 -3.86 15.18 -7.49
N THR A 160 -4.86 14.45 -6.98
CA THR A 160 -6.14 15.02 -6.60
C THR A 160 -5.99 15.99 -5.43
N LEU A 161 -5.26 15.61 -4.37
CA LEU A 161 -4.98 16.49 -3.22
C LEU A 161 -4.27 17.78 -3.66
N LEU A 162 -3.30 17.68 -4.57
CA LEU A 162 -2.60 18.83 -5.14
C LEU A 162 -3.53 19.75 -5.96
N ALA A 163 -4.45 19.17 -6.72
CA ALA A 163 -5.36 19.92 -7.57
C ALA A 163 -6.52 20.57 -6.79
N THR A 164 -6.88 20.00 -5.64
CA THR A 164 -8.07 20.41 -4.86
C THR A 164 -7.75 21.16 -3.57
N SER A 165 -6.51 21.10 -3.06
CA SER A 165 -6.13 21.84 -1.85
C SER A 165 -5.61 23.24 -2.18
N GLU A 166 -6.27 24.28 -1.66
CA GLU A 166 -5.87 25.70 -1.81
C GLU A 166 -4.66 26.09 -0.92
N GLY A 167 -3.65 25.22 -0.79
CA GLY A 167 -2.37 25.59 -0.18
C GLY A 167 -1.89 24.79 1.03
N ASN A 168 -2.47 23.62 1.33
CA ASN A 168 -1.85 22.69 2.30
C ASN A 168 -1.45 21.37 1.62
N ASN A 169 -0.30 21.40 0.94
CA ASN A 169 0.28 20.25 0.24
C ASN A 169 1.22 19.42 1.14
N ASN A 170 0.80 19.14 2.39
CA ASN A 170 1.62 18.38 3.33
C ASN A 170 1.06 16.97 3.56
N ALA A 171 0.75 16.28 2.45
CA ALA A 171 0.19 14.93 2.47
C ALA A 171 1.29 13.88 2.67
N VAL A 172 1.23 13.14 3.77
CA VAL A 172 2.13 12.01 4.08
C VAL A 172 1.40 10.71 3.82
N PHE A 173 2.00 9.82 3.01
CA PHE A 173 1.42 8.51 2.76
C PHE A 173 2.08 7.43 3.59
N HIS A 174 1.27 6.47 4.02
CA HIS A 174 1.68 5.32 4.80
C HIS A 174 1.25 4.03 4.10
N ILE A 175 2.19 3.11 3.89
CA ILE A 175 1.91 1.72 3.50
C ILE A 175 2.08 0.85 4.74
N ILE A 176 0.99 0.22 5.17
CA ILE A 176 0.96 -0.71 6.29
C ILE A 176 0.97 -2.13 5.74
N ILE A 177 1.89 -2.95 6.24
CA ILE A 177 2.16 -4.31 5.76
C ILE A 177 1.95 -5.29 6.91
N PRO A 178 0.69 -5.63 7.22
CA PRO A 178 0.40 -6.63 8.23
C PRO A 178 0.81 -7.99 7.70
N THR A 179 1.64 -8.71 8.44
CA THR A 179 1.98 -10.10 8.12
C THR A 179 2.17 -10.94 9.37
N TYR A 180 1.93 -12.24 9.24
CA TYR A 180 2.29 -13.29 10.21
C TYR A 180 3.39 -14.22 9.67
N TYR A 181 4.07 -13.82 8.60
CA TYR A 181 5.24 -14.49 8.07
C TYR A 181 6.21 -13.46 7.48
N PRO A 182 7.52 -13.73 7.49
CA PRO A 182 8.50 -12.89 6.84
C PRO A 182 8.24 -12.66 5.34
N ILE A 183 8.31 -11.40 4.94
CA ILE A 183 8.26 -10.96 3.54
C ILE A 183 9.56 -10.23 3.23
N ALA A 184 10.35 -10.76 2.31
CA ALA A 184 11.56 -10.11 1.82
C ALA A 184 11.39 -9.77 0.33
N MET A 185 11.49 -8.49 0.00
CA MET A 185 11.55 -8.01 -1.37
C MET A 185 13.02 -7.81 -1.74
N GLU A 186 13.62 -8.84 -2.32
CA GLU A 186 15.04 -8.86 -2.67
C GLU A 186 15.36 -8.01 -3.91
N THR A 187 14.42 -7.89 -4.85
CA THR A 187 14.61 -7.01 -6.00
C THR A 187 14.51 -5.54 -5.57
N PRO A 188 15.45 -4.68 -6.00
CA PRO A 188 15.38 -3.25 -5.74
C PRO A 188 14.04 -2.63 -6.16
N ILE A 189 13.39 -1.93 -5.23
CA ILE A 189 12.17 -1.17 -5.47
C ILE A 189 12.50 0.30 -5.49
N ILE A 190 11.98 0.99 -6.51
CA ILE A 190 12.01 2.44 -6.65
C ILE A 190 10.56 2.93 -6.57
N PHE A 191 10.22 3.67 -5.52
CA PHE A 191 8.95 4.37 -5.45
C PHE A 191 9.01 5.65 -6.29
N ALA A 192 7.91 5.96 -6.97
CA ALA A 192 7.79 7.21 -7.71
C ALA A 192 7.94 8.41 -6.75
N ALA A 193 8.57 9.49 -7.22
CA ALA A 193 8.82 10.68 -6.41
C ALA A 193 7.51 11.26 -5.84
N GLU A 194 6.42 11.12 -6.61
CA GLU A 194 5.07 11.54 -6.24
C GLU A 194 4.45 10.71 -5.12
N LEU A 195 5.13 9.70 -4.57
CA LEU A 195 4.68 8.99 -3.36
C LEU A 195 5.31 9.57 -2.08
N PHE A 196 6.37 10.37 -2.18
CA PHE A 196 7.05 10.99 -1.03
C PHE A 196 6.42 12.32 -0.58
N PRO A 197 6.27 12.59 0.73
CA PRO A 197 6.74 11.79 1.86
C PRO A 197 5.96 10.47 2.03
N LEU A 198 6.72 9.38 2.20
CA LEU A 198 6.24 7.99 2.28
C LEU A 198 6.82 7.30 3.52
N THR A 199 5.96 6.68 4.31
CA THR A 199 6.32 5.81 5.44
C THR A 199 5.86 4.38 5.12
N ILE A 200 6.68 3.39 5.47
CA ILE A 200 6.34 1.97 5.32
C ILE A 200 6.46 1.31 6.69
N THR A 201 5.38 0.70 7.15
CA THR A 201 5.33 0.03 8.45
C THR A 201 4.95 -1.44 8.26
N GLY A 202 5.85 -2.35 8.65
CA GLY A 202 5.60 -3.80 8.65
C GLY A 202 5.28 -4.35 10.04
N SER A 203 4.64 -5.52 10.10
CA SER A 203 4.52 -6.28 11.34
C SER A 203 5.88 -6.54 11.98
N ARG A 204 5.92 -6.54 13.32
CA ARG A 204 7.07 -6.96 14.13
C ARG A 204 6.67 -8.08 15.09
N HIS A 205 7.58 -9.01 15.35
CA HIS A 205 7.41 -10.05 16.36
C HIS A 205 8.65 -10.14 17.25
N ARG A 206 8.48 -9.98 18.57
CA ARG A 206 9.57 -9.99 19.56
C ARG A 206 10.74 -9.07 19.19
N GLY A 207 10.42 -7.87 18.70
CA GLY A 207 11.41 -6.86 18.29
C GLY A 207 12.03 -7.09 16.91
N THR A 208 11.73 -8.21 16.24
CA THR A 208 12.21 -8.52 14.89
C THR A 208 11.19 -8.06 13.86
N ASP A 209 11.66 -7.36 12.83
CA ASP A 209 10.82 -6.95 11.70
C ASP A 209 10.46 -8.18 10.87
N LEU A 210 9.25 -8.21 10.30
CA LEU A 210 8.80 -9.30 9.41
C LEU A 210 8.78 -8.86 7.95
N VAL A 211 9.19 -7.65 7.64
CA VAL A 211 9.09 -7.08 6.30
C VAL A 211 10.39 -6.37 5.96
N TRP A 212 11.02 -6.76 4.84
CA TRP A 212 12.25 -6.16 4.34
C TRP A 212 12.08 -5.73 2.89
N PHE A 213 12.33 -4.45 2.63
CA PHE A 213 12.38 -3.89 1.29
C PHE A 213 13.83 -3.62 0.90
N ASN A 214 14.28 -4.19 -0.23
CA ASN A 214 15.46 -3.67 -0.90
C ASN A 214 15.08 -2.37 -1.62
N LEU A 215 15.26 -1.23 -0.95
CA LEU A 215 15.00 0.08 -1.56
C LEU A 215 16.23 0.51 -2.35
N ALA A 216 16.07 0.75 -3.64
CA ALA A 216 17.16 1.34 -4.41
C ALA A 216 17.41 2.76 -3.90
N ARG A 217 18.68 3.10 -3.63
CA ARG A 217 19.05 4.49 -3.35
C ARG A 217 18.77 5.34 -4.59
N ILE A 218 17.86 6.28 -4.48
CA ILE A 218 17.78 7.40 -5.43
C ILE A 218 19.03 8.24 -5.15
N HIS A 219 20.07 8.09 -5.97
CA HIS A 219 21.16 9.05 -6.01
C HIS A 219 20.59 10.36 -6.56
N TRP A 220 20.13 11.24 -5.67
CA TRP A 220 20.09 12.66 -5.99
C TRP A 220 21.55 13.12 -6.08
N CYS A 221 22.15 13.00 -7.27
CA CYS A 221 23.30 13.82 -7.62
C CYS A 221 22.79 15.25 -7.79
N THR A 222 22.62 15.98 -6.69
CA THR A 222 22.77 17.42 -6.74
C THR A 222 24.26 17.68 -6.88
N ALA A 223 24.67 17.99 -8.11
CA ALA A 223 25.91 18.69 -8.35
C ALA A 223 25.88 19.97 -7.52
N PHE A 224 26.62 20.01 -6.42
CA PHE A 224 27.16 21.26 -5.92
C PHE A 224 28.48 21.47 -6.66
N SER A 225 28.44 22.29 -7.70
CA SER A 225 29.64 22.99 -8.16
C SER A 225 29.96 24.10 -7.18
N SER A 226 31.23 24.19 -6.79
CA SER A 226 31.98 25.39 -6.41
C SER A 226 31.30 26.40 -5.48
N GLU A 227 31.78 26.48 -4.25
CA GLU A 227 32.88 27.40 -3.86
C GLU A 227 33.61 26.85 -2.63
#